data_AF-A0A6G1KCU6-F1
#
_entry.id   AF-A0A6G1KCU6-F1
#
_cell.length_a   1.000
_cell.length_b   1.000
_cell.length_c   1.000
_cell.angle_alpha   90.00
_cell.angle_beta   90.00
_cell.angle_gamma   90.00
#
_symmetry.space_group_name_H-M   'P 1'
#
loop_
_entity.id
_entity.type
_entity.pdbx_description
1 polymer ?
#
loop_
_entity_poly.entity_id
_entity_poly.type
_entity_poly.pdbx_seq_one_letter_code
_entity_poly.pdbx_strand_id
1 'polypeptide(L)'
;MGRYATLNADTKDIINCLLPGIAANFGADNVVDVIPQEIRMRSWDCARRKHILAETEDDPRNWGVQFLKDLVTISRLNGGNLTEFQDRLRAKVDVHIDEHPWCRLADIKEIREDYEHPPKPPGEVSPVEDSDGSTSEDDYHEELVEPELEKSKSGHRRRRNHEIYETRPQKQPKKRKHSHSTKRLRRDSSEGWERPDMSKRRRQSSRGESSTTPTRRNKGIADRQEFIESSDDDDDDRTLEEIEAATKVARAEFKLRELEHKLAKMRKKVGRSSVETEGAGSMDEPKVLD
;
A
#
# COMPACT_ATOMS: atom_id res chain seq x y z
N MET A 1 8.52 -4.76 -12.28
CA MET A 1 7.05 -4.88 -12.41
C MET A 1 6.73 -6.05 -13.32
N GLY A 2 5.63 -6.78 -13.07
CA GLY A 2 5.18 -7.81 -14.01
C GLY A 2 4.62 -7.16 -15.27
N ARG A 3 4.97 -7.68 -16.46
CA ARG A 3 4.36 -7.24 -17.72
C ARG A 3 2.91 -7.69 -17.75
N TYR A 4 2.07 -6.97 -18.51
CA TYR A 4 0.66 -7.32 -18.70
C TYR A 4 0.48 -8.81 -19.06
N ALA A 5 1.34 -9.35 -19.92
CA ALA A 5 1.32 -10.77 -20.32
C ALA A 5 1.39 -11.75 -19.12
N THR A 6 2.19 -11.40 -18.09
CA THR A 6 2.42 -12.22 -16.90
C THR A 6 1.38 -12.03 -15.79
N LEU A 7 0.45 -11.09 -15.93
CA LEU A 7 -0.58 -10.83 -14.92
C LEU A 7 -1.68 -11.91 -14.92
N ASN A 8 -2.33 -12.06 -13.76
CA ASN A 8 -3.52 -12.88 -13.59
C ASN A 8 -4.67 -12.37 -14.46
N ALA A 9 -5.57 -13.27 -14.88
CA ALA A 9 -6.73 -12.94 -15.72
C ALA A 9 -7.59 -11.82 -15.12
N ASP A 10 -7.95 -11.92 -13.84
CA ASP A 10 -8.75 -10.90 -13.15
C ASP A 10 -8.08 -9.51 -13.19
N THR A 11 -6.75 -9.47 -13.09
CA THR A 11 -5.99 -8.20 -13.14
C THR A 11 -5.95 -7.63 -14.56
N LYS A 12 -5.82 -8.50 -15.57
CA LYS A 12 -5.90 -8.11 -16.98
C LYS A 12 -7.27 -7.51 -17.32
N ASP A 13 -8.34 -8.12 -16.81
CA ASP A 13 -9.70 -7.63 -17.01
C ASP A 13 -9.91 -6.27 -16.36
N ILE A 14 -9.41 -6.06 -15.14
CA ILE A 14 -9.42 -4.74 -14.49
C ILE A 14 -8.71 -3.71 -15.38
N ILE A 15 -7.50 -3.99 -15.87
CA ILE A 15 -6.76 -3.07 -16.75
C ILE A 15 -7.57 -2.76 -18.01
N ASN A 16 -8.09 -3.79 -18.68
CA ASN A 16 -8.87 -3.63 -19.91
C ASN A 16 -10.13 -2.79 -19.70
N CYS A 17 -10.77 -2.90 -18.52
CA CYS A 17 -11.92 -2.08 -18.16
C CYS A 17 -11.55 -0.62 -17.84
N LEU A 18 -10.39 -0.37 -17.24
CA LEU A 18 -9.98 0.99 -16.82
C LEU A 18 -9.54 1.85 -18.00
N LEU A 19 -8.77 1.29 -18.95
CA LEU A 19 -8.20 2.04 -20.06
C LEU A 19 -9.20 2.89 -20.86
N PRO A 20 -10.31 2.33 -21.41
CA PRO A 20 -11.26 3.15 -22.16
C PRO A 20 -11.92 4.24 -21.29
N GLY A 21 -12.12 3.97 -20.00
CA GLY A 21 -12.66 4.96 -19.06
C GLY A 21 -11.71 6.14 -18.83
N ILE A 22 -10.40 5.89 -18.76
CA ILE A 22 -9.40 6.97 -18.62
C ILE A 22 -9.39 7.87 -19.86
N ALA A 23 -9.34 7.26 -21.05
CA ALA A 23 -9.35 7.99 -22.32
C ALA A 23 -10.60 8.88 -22.43
N ALA A 24 -11.77 8.30 -22.15
CA ALA A 24 -13.05 9.02 -22.18
C ALA A 24 -13.11 10.17 -21.16
N ASN A 25 -12.63 9.96 -19.93
CA ASN A 25 -12.69 11.00 -18.90
C ASN A 25 -11.81 12.21 -19.23
N PHE A 26 -10.64 11.99 -19.83
CA PHE A 26 -9.75 13.08 -20.25
C PHE A 26 -10.07 13.64 -21.64
N GLY A 27 -11.03 13.06 -22.36
CA GLY A 27 -11.36 13.44 -23.74
C GLY A 27 -10.22 13.15 -24.73
N ALA A 28 -9.38 12.14 -24.45
CA ALA A 28 -8.30 11.72 -25.32
C ALA A 28 -8.71 10.50 -26.15
N ASP A 29 -8.20 10.38 -27.38
CA ASP A 29 -8.46 9.22 -28.24
C ASP A 29 -7.78 7.96 -27.68
N ASN A 30 -6.53 8.10 -27.21
CA ASN A 30 -5.79 7.03 -26.57
C ASN A 30 -5.33 7.42 -25.17
N VAL A 31 -5.31 6.43 -24.27
CA VAL A 31 -4.77 6.59 -22.91
C VAL A 31 -3.29 6.99 -22.93
N VAL A 32 -2.58 6.55 -23.97
CA VAL A 32 -1.16 6.86 -24.18
C VAL A 32 -0.92 8.36 -24.28
N ASP A 33 -1.89 9.10 -24.82
CA ASP A 33 -1.80 10.56 -25.04
C ASP A 33 -2.07 11.36 -23.75
N VAL A 34 -2.60 10.71 -22.71
CA VAL A 34 -2.84 11.35 -21.41
C VAL A 34 -1.51 11.77 -20.77
N ILE A 35 -0.46 10.95 -20.95
CA ILE A 35 0.89 11.24 -20.45
C ILE A 35 1.83 11.52 -21.63
N PRO A 36 2.37 12.75 -21.73
CA PRO A 36 3.33 13.12 -22.76
C PRO A 36 4.52 12.17 -22.81
N GLN A 37 5.01 11.87 -24.01
CA GLN A 37 6.08 10.90 -24.25
C GLN A 37 7.36 11.21 -23.47
N GLU A 38 7.73 12.50 -23.37
CA GLU A 38 8.93 12.98 -22.71
C GLU A 38 9.02 12.50 -21.26
N ILE A 39 7.92 12.68 -20.52
CA ILE A 39 7.80 12.36 -19.09
C ILE A 39 7.21 10.97 -18.82
N ARG A 40 6.91 10.19 -19.86
CA ARG A 40 6.33 8.85 -19.72
C ARG A 40 7.32 7.89 -19.05
N MET A 41 6.78 6.96 -18.26
CA MET A 41 7.55 5.87 -17.68
C MET A 41 8.39 5.15 -18.75
N ARG A 42 9.62 4.80 -18.39
CA ARG A 42 10.54 4.07 -19.27
C ARG A 42 10.28 2.57 -19.24
N SER A 43 10.49 1.92 -20.38
CA SER A 43 10.25 0.49 -20.52
C SER A 43 11.13 -0.30 -19.54
N TRP A 44 10.59 -1.41 -19.03
CA TRP A 44 11.30 -2.27 -18.08
C TRP A 44 11.86 -3.50 -18.80
N ASP A 45 13.18 -3.67 -18.75
CA ASP A 45 13.83 -4.90 -19.19
C ASP A 45 13.68 -5.97 -18.11
N CYS A 46 12.89 -7.00 -18.41
CA CYS A 46 12.69 -8.13 -17.51
C CYS A 46 13.94 -8.99 -17.34
N ALA A 47 14.77 -9.12 -18.38
CA ALA A 47 15.98 -9.95 -18.35
C ALA A 47 17.06 -9.28 -17.50
N ARG A 48 17.31 -7.98 -17.74
CA ARG A 48 18.33 -7.22 -17.01
C ARG A 48 17.84 -6.63 -15.69
N ARG A 49 16.53 -6.67 -15.41
CA ARG A 49 15.86 -6.07 -14.24
C ARG A 49 16.20 -4.58 -14.08
N LYS A 50 16.24 -3.84 -15.18
CA LYS A 50 16.58 -2.41 -15.22
C LYS A 50 15.66 -1.67 -16.20
N HIS A 51 15.45 -0.37 -15.96
CA HIS A 51 14.75 0.48 -16.92
C HIS A 51 15.62 0.75 -18.14
N ILE A 52 15.03 0.72 -19.33
CA ILE A 52 15.68 1.09 -20.59
C ILE A 52 15.43 2.59 -20.80
N LEU A 53 16.42 3.41 -20.46
CA LEU A 53 16.29 4.88 -20.44
C LEU A 53 15.94 5.48 -21.80
N ALA A 54 16.34 4.82 -22.88
CA ALA A 54 16.13 5.26 -24.25
C ALA A 54 14.71 5.01 -24.78
N GLU A 55 13.96 4.09 -24.16
CA GLU A 55 12.66 3.63 -24.66
C GLU A 55 11.52 3.99 -23.69
N THR A 56 10.48 4.61 -24.23
CA THR A 56 9.25 4.92 -23.48
C THR A 56 8.33 3.71 -23.45
N GLU A 57 7.58 3.52 -22.36
CA GLU A 57 6.56 2.47 -22.27
C GLU A 57 5.28 2.93 -22.97
N ASP A 58 5.13 2.56 -24.23
CA ASP A 58 4.00 2.97 -25.05
C ASP A 58 2.73 2.13 -24.82
N ASP A 59 2.83 0.97 -24.17
CA ASP A 59 1.66 0.15 -23.82
C ASP A 59 1.12 0.56 -22.43
N PRO A 60 -0.07 1.20 -22.35
CA PRO A 60 -0.63 1.66 -21.09
C PRO A 60 -1.05 0.50 -20.18
N ARG A 61 -1.11 -0.73 -20.70
CA ARG A 61 -1.37 -1.94 -19.90
C ARG A 61 -0.21 -2.26 -18.96
N ASN A 62 1.00 -1.80 -19.26
CA ASN A 62 2.20 -2.05 -18.46
C ASN A 62 2.47 -0.97 -17.40
N TRP A 63 1.71 0.13 -17.37
CA TRP A 63 1.89 1.21 -16.40
C TRP A 63 1.54 0.82 -14.95
N GLY A 64 0.86 -0.32 -14.78
CA GLY A 64 0.50 -0.89 -13.49
C GLY A 64 -0.89 -0.45 -13.01
N VAL A 65 -1.59 -1.37 -12.35
CA VAL A 65 -3.01 -1.17 -11.98
C VAL A 65 -3.21 0.00 -11.02
N GLN A 66 -2.32 0.18 -10.04
CA GLN A 66 -2.45 1.26 -9.06
C GLN A 66 -2.34 2.63 -9.73
N PHE A 67 -1.40 2.76 -10.66
CA PHE A 67 -1.22 3.98 -11.47
C PHE A 67 -2.48 4.30 -12.27
N LEU A 68 -3.06 3.31 -12.95
CA LEU A 68 -4.30 3.47 -13.72
C LEU A 68 -5.50 3.84 -12.82
N LYS A 69 -5.60 3.28 -11.61
CA LYS A 69 -6.66 3.63 -10.64
C LYS A 69 -6.53 5.08 -10.17
N ASP A 70 -5.31 5.52 -9.90
CA ASP A 70 -5.05 6.90 -9.47
C ASP A 70 -5.36 7.88 -10.63
N LEU A 71 -5.02 7.54 -11.88
CA LEU A 71 -5.44 8.31 -13.06
C LEU A 71 -6.96 8.42 -13.22
N VAL A 72 -7.71 7.33 -13.00
CA VAL A 72 -9.18 7.40 -13.02
C VAL A 72 -9.69 8.36 -11.95
N THR A 73 -9.13 8.30 -10.74
CA THR A 73 -9.54 9.19 -9.65
C THR A 73 -9.25 10.65 -9.99
N ILE A 74 -8.05 10.95 -10.46
CA ILE A 74 -7.66 12.30 -10.89
C ILE A 74 -8.57 12.79 -12.01
N SER A 75 -8.84 11.97 -13.02
CA SER A 75 -9.70 12.36 -14.15
C SER A 75 -11.10 12.77 -13.72
N ARG A 76 -11.63 12.15 -12.65
CA ARG A 76 -12.93 12.49 -12.07
C ARG A 76 -12.89 13.76 -11.24
N LEU A 77 -11.84 13.93 -10.43
CA LEU A 77 -11.69 15.11 -9.56
C LEU A 77 -11.40 16.38 -10.37
N ASN A 78 -10.60 16.26 -11.43
CA ASN A 78 -10.21 17.37 -12.30
C ASN A 78 -11.23 17.67 -13.42
N GLY A 79 -12.38 16.99 -13.42
CA GLY A 79 -13.43 17.19 -14.45
C GLY A 79 -12.97 16.91 -15.88
N GLY A 80 -11.94 16.08 -16.06
CA GLY A 80 -11.41 15.73 -17.39
C GLY A 80 -10.46 16.75 -18.04
N ASN A 81 -10.02 17.79 -17.32
CA ASN A 81 -9.13 18.79 -17.91
C ASN A 81 -7.70 18.24 -18.14
N LEU A 82 -7.43 17.74 -19.35
CA LEU A 82 -6.14 17.13 -19.70
C LEU A 82 -4.96 18.11 -19.58
N THR A 83 -5.15 19.35 -20.02
CA THR A 83 -4.07 20.35 -20.06
C THR A 83 -3.54 20.68 -18.66
N GLU A 84 -4.45 20.96 -17.72
CA GLU A 84 -4.12 21.25 -16.33
C GLU A 84 -3.41 20.06 -15.66
N PHE A 85 -3.88 18.85 -15.93
CA PHE A 85 -3.25 17.64 -15.40
C PHE A 85 -1.81 17.49 -15.93
N GLN A 86 -1.59 17.67 -17.23
CA GLN A 86 -0.27 17.54 -17.84
C GLN A 86 0.71 18.59 -17.32
N ASP A 87 0.27 19.82 -17.11
CA ASP A 87 1.11 20.90 -16.59
C ASP A 87 1.51 20.65 -15.13
N ARG A 88 0.58 20.18 -14.29
CA ARG A 88 0.90 19.78 -12.91
C ARG A 88 1.86 18.58 -12.89
N LEU A 89 1.67 17.62 -13.79
CA LEU A 89 2.55 16.46 -13.88
C LEU A 89 3.98 16.87 -14.28
N ARG A 90 4.12 17.77 -15.25
CA ARG A 90 5.44 18.34 -15.62
C ARG A 90 6.08 19.04 -14.42
N ALA A 91 5.34 19.88 -13.72
CA ALA A 91 5.86 20.60 -12.55
C ALA A 91 6.38 19.66 -11.46
N LYS A 92 5.73 18.50 -11.24
CA LYS A 92 6.23 17.47 -10.31
C LYS A 92 7.47 16.76 -10.83
N VAL A 93 7.52 16.44 -12.13
CA VAL A 93 8.68 15.76 -12.74
C VAL A 93 9.91 16.67 -12.78
N ASP A 94 9.73 17.97 -12.99
CA ASP A 94 10.81 18.95 -13.01
C ASP A 94 11.59 19.00 -11.68
N VAL A 95 10.97 18.63 -10.56
CA VAL A 95 11.62 18.55 -9.23
C VAL A 95 12.73 17.51 -9.20
N HIS A 96 12.59 16.43 -9.98
CA HIS A 96 13.55 15.31 -9.98
C HIS A 96 14.07 14.95 -11.36
N ILE A 97 14.02 15.89 -12.30
CA ILE A 97 14.51 15.70 -13.67
C ILE A 97 15.99 15.31 -13.71
N ASP A 98 16.77 15.78 -12.72
CA ASP A 98 18.19 15.45 -12.54
C ASP A 98 18.42 13.97 -12.19
N GLU A 99 17.48 13.34 -11.47
CA GLU A 99 17.59 11.94 -11.06
C GLU A 99 17.00 11.01 -12.14
N HIS A 100 15.83 11.38 -12.68
CA HIS A 100 15.18 10.67 -13.78
C HIS A 100 14.09 11.52 -14.45
N PRO A 101 14.05 11.60 -15.79
CA PRO A 101 13.15 12.47 -16.53
C PRO A 101 11.73 11.90 -16.74
N TRP A 102 11.27 10.94 -15.93
CA TRP A 102 9.95 10.31 -16.10
C TRP A 102 9.11 10.39 -14.83
N CYS A 103 7.79 10.31 -15.00
CA CYS A 103 6.83 10.29 -13.92
C CYS A 103 6.94 9.00 -13.09
N ARG A 104 6.96 9.16 -11.76
CA ARG A 104 6.87 8.08 -10.79
C ARG A 104 5.43 7.89 -10.33
N LEU A 105 5.16 6.73 -9.72
CA LEU A 105 3.89 6.50 -9.04
C LEU A 105 3.67 7.48 -7.87
N ALA A 106 4.76 7.95 -7.24
CA ALA A 106 4.70 8.95 -6.17
C ALA A 106 4.10 10.27 -6.68
N ASP A 107 4.59 10.76 -7.82
CA ASP A 107 4.12 12.02 -8.43
C ASP A 107 2.61 12.00 -8.71
N ILE A 108 2.11 10.89 -9.26
CA ILE A 108 0.67 10.72 -9.50
C ILE A 108 -0.13 10.65 -8.20
N LYS A 109 0.41 10.02 -7.16
CA LYS A 109 -0.24 9.98 -5.85
C LYS A 109 -0.30 11.35 -5.20
N GLU A 110 0.77 12.13 -5.28
CA GLU A 110 0.78 13.50 -4.77
C GLU A 110 -0.24 14.37 -5.51
N ILE A 111 -0.28 14.30 -6.85
CA ILE A 111 -1.28 15.03 -7.64
C ILE A 111 -2.70 14.61 -7.24
N ARG A 112 -2.93 13.31 -7.06
CA ARG A 112 -4.22 12.80 -6.58
C ARG A 112 -4.58 13.38 -5.21
N GLU A 113 -3.64 13.39 -4.27
CA GLU A 113 -3.84 13.95 -2.93
C GLU A 113 -4.12 15.46 -2.99
N ASP A 114 -3.42 16.19 -3.84
CA ASP A 114 -3.64 17.63 -4.08
C ASP A 114 -5.07 17.93 -4.60
N TYR A 115 -5.67 16.99 -5.35
CA TYR A 115 -7.05 17.09 -5.81
C TYR A 115 -8.08 16.61 -4.77
N GLU A 116 -7.75 15.60 -3.97
CA GLU A 116 -8.62 15.10 -2.89
C GLU A 116 -8.70 16.10 -1.72
N HIS A 117 -7.60 16.80 -1.47
CA HIS A 117 -7.42 17.75 -0.38
C HIS A 117 -6.88 19.07 -0.94
N PRO A 118 -7.71 19.84 -1.68
CA PRO A 118 -7.27 21.13 -2.21
C PRO A 118 -6.77 21.98 -1.05
N PRO A 119 -5.60 22.65 -1.21
CA PRO A 119 -5.04 23.45 -0.14
C PRO A 119 -6.08 24.48 0.28
N LYS A 120 -6.48 24.43 1.56
CA LYS A 120 -7.43 25.38 2.11
C LYS A 120 -6.90 26.79 1.83
N PRO A 121 -7.75 27.71 1.33
CA PRO A 121 -7.31 29.06 1.04
C PRO A 121 -6.70 29.67 2.30
N PRO A 122 -5.54 30.36 2.20
CA PRO A 122 -4.92 31.02 3.34
C PRO A 122 -5.83 32.16 3.82
N GLY A 123 -6.74 31.85 4.75
CA GLY A 123 -7.81 32.74 5.18
C GLY A 123 -8.99 32.03 5.83
N GLU A 124 -9.23 30.75 5.51
CA GLU A 124 -10.13 29.90 6.29
C GLU A 124 -9.37 29.31 7.48
N VAL A 125 -9.15 30.14 8.49
CA VAL A 125 -9.13 29.65 9.87
C VAL A 125 -10.45 28.92 10.06
N SER A 126 -10.41 27.60 10.27
CA SER A 126 -11.61 26.93 10.80
C SER A 126 -12.03 27.73 12.02
N PRO A 127 -13.33 28.04 12.21
CA PRO A 127 -13.77 28.60 13.47
C PRO A 127 -13.25 27.65 14.54
N VAL A 128 -12.30 28.12 15.34
CA VAL A 128 -12.09 27.56 16.66
C VAL A 128 -13.41 27.90 17.34
N GLU A 129 -14.32 26.94 17.41
CA GLU A 129 -15.47 27.04 18.29
C GLU A 129 -14.92 27.01 19.72
N ASP A 130 -14.39 28.15 20.16
CA ASP A 130 -14.45 28.55 21.56
C ASP A 130 -15.94 28.75 21.87
N SER A 131 -16.63 27.65 22.10
CA SER A 131 -18.04 27.61 22.50
C SER A 131 -18.16 28.05 23.96
N ASP A 132 -18.04 29.35 24.18
CA ASP A 132 -18.50 30.01 25.39
C ASP A 132 -20.03 30.08 25.38
N GLY A 133 -20.66 29.20 26.18
CA GLY A 133 -21.95 29.35 26.85
C GLY A 133 -23.19 29.83 26.07
N SER A 134 -24.09 28.89 25.71
CA SER A 134 -25.54 29.12 25.85
C SER A 134 -26.32 27.79 25.90
N THR A 135 -26.76 27.47 27.12
CA THR A 135 -27.84 26.57 27.56
C THR A 135 -28.85 26.07 26.51
N SER A 136 -28.99 24.75 26.39
CA SER A 136 -30.28 24.06 26.26
C SER A 136 -30.12 22.61 26.70
N GLU A 137 -30.98 22.19 27.62
CA GLU A 137 -31.05 20.88 28.24
C GLU A 137 -31.36 19.78 27.21
N ASP A 138 -30.45 18.80 27.08
CA ASP A 138 -30.75 17.36 26.99
C ASP A 138 -29.43 16.59 26.91
N ASP A 139 -28.80 16.47 28.09
CA ASP A 139 -27.59 15.71 28.33
C ASP A 139 -27.95 14.24 28.64
N TYR A 140 -27.91 13.42 27.60
CA TYR A 140 -27.91 11.95 27.70
C TYR A 140 -26.72 11.40 26.92
N HIS A 141 -25.53 11.89 27.24
CA HIS A 141 -24.28 11.29 26.76
C HIS A 141 -23.77 10.29 27.81
N GLU A 142 -23.87 9.00 27.51
CA GLU A 142 -23.22 7.93 28.26
C GLU A 142 -21.71 8.19 28.32
N GLU A 143 -21.25 8.75 29.43
CA GLU A 143 -19.85 8.83 29.82
C GLU A 143 -19.32 7.41 30.02
N LEU A 144 -18.73 6.85 28.97
CA LEU A 144 -17.87 5.68 29.06
C LEU A 144 -16.62 6.07 29.84
N VAL A 145 -16.72 6.02 31.16
CA VAL A 145 -15.59 6.06 32.09
C VAL A 145 -14.68 4.87 31.75
N GLU A 146 -13.56 5.14 31.09
CA GLU A 146 -12.51 4.15 30.89
C GLU A 146 -11.91 3.80 32.26
N PRO A 147 -11.98 2.54 32.71
CA PRO A 147 -11.37 2.15 33.97
C PRO A 147 -9.84 2.21 33.85
N GLU A 148 -9.22 2.97 34.76
CA GLU A 148 -7.78 3.11 34.91
C GLU A 148 -7.12 1.74 35.19
N LEU A 149 -6.49 1.13 34.18
CA LEU A 149 -5.77 -0.11 34.34
C LEU A 149 -4.38 0.15 34.94
N GLU A 150 -4.18 -0.41 36.13
CA GLU A 150 -2.94 -0.35 36.89
C GLU A 150 -1.72 -0.83 36.07
N LYS A 151 -0.66 -0.02 36.11
CA LYS A 151 0.66 -0.27 35.52
C LYS A 151 1.27 -1.56 36.09
N SER A 152 1.09 -2.69 35.42
CA SER A 152 1.86 -3.90 35.74
C SER A 152 3.27 -3.80 35.17
N LYS A 153 4.23 -3.77 36.09
CA LYS A 153 5.66 -3.93 35.88
C LYS A 153 5.94 -5.36 35.40
N SER A 154 6.27 -5.56 34.13
CA SER A 154 7.06 -6.72 33.71
C SER A 154 7.65 -6.52 32.31
N GLY A 155 8.95 -6.27 32.26
CA GLY A 155 9.68 -6.18 31.01
C GLY A 155 9.92 -7.56 30.43
N HIS A 156 9.42 -7.82 29.22
CA HIS A 156 9.98 -8.82 28.32
C HIS A 156 9.73 -8.46 26.84
N ARG A 157 10.83 -8.09 26.17
CA ARG A 157 11.13 -8.18 24.73
C ARG A 157 9.97 -8.00 23.73
N ARG A 158 9.85 -6.78 23.21
CA ARG A 158 9.06 -6.44 22.02
C ARG A 158 9.57 -7.20 20.79
N ARG A 159 8.86 -8.25 20.37
CA ARG A 159 8.77 -8.61 18.95
C ARG A 159 7.69 -7.73 18.32
N ARG A 160 8.10 -6.93 17.34
CA ARG A 160 7.24 -6.11 16.49
C ARG A 160 6.47 -6.99 15.50
N ASN A 161 5.27 -6.52 15.16
CA ASN A 161 4.36 -6.94 14.10
C ASN A 161 3.37 -8.05 14.51
N HIS A 162 2.21 -7.64 15.01
CA HIS A 162 0.87 -7.98 14.51
C HIS A 162 -0.12 -7.09 15.26
N GLU A 163 -0.86 -6.25 14.53
CA GLU A 163 -2.04 -5.56 15.04
C GLU A 163 -3.08 -6.63 15.40
N ILE A 164 -3.14 -6.96 16.69
CA ILE A 164 -4.19 -7.79 17.26
C ILE A 164 -5.33 -6.83 17.57
N TYR A 165 -6.31 -6.77 16.66
CA TYR A 165 -7.65 -6.37 17.09
C TYR A 165 -8.11 -7.41 18.12
N GLU A 166 -8.32 -6.97 19.35
CA GLU A 166 -8.94 -7.76 20.40
C GLU A 166 -10.40 -8.05 20.02
N THR A 167 -10.60 -9.06 19.18
CA THR A 167 -11.88 -9.76 19.12
C THR A 167 -12.16 -10.33 20.50
N ARG A 168 -13.15 -9.78 21.21
CA ARG A 168 -13.82 -10.47 22.31
C ARG A 168 -13.95 -11.95 21.96
N PRO A 169 -13.49 -12.90 22.80
CA PRO A 169 -13.83 -14.30 22.61
C PRO A 169 -15.33 -14.46 22.88
N GLN A 170 -16.13 -14.25 21.84
CA GLN A 170 -17.50 -14.72 21.82
C GLN A 170 -17.41 -16.23 21.99
N LYS A 171 -17.83 -16.74 23.15
CA LYS A 171 -17.94 -18.17 23.43
C LYS A 171 -18.60 -18.83 22.22
N GLN A 172 -17.84 -19.59 21.45
CA GLN A 172 -18.39 -20.25 20.28
C GLN A 172 -19.56 -21.15 20.73
N PRO A 173 -20.80 -20.92 20.27
CA PRO A 173 -21.85 -21.89 20.50
C PRO A 173 -21.42 -23.18 19.81
N LYS A 174 -21.39 -24.27 20.59
CA LYS A 174 -21.09 -25.63 20.14
C LYS A 174 -21.77 -25.89 18.79
N LYS A 175 -20.97 -26.32 17.81
CA LYS A 175 -21.40 -26.74 16.47
C LYS A 175 -22.67 -27.59 16.54
N ARG A 176 -23.83 -27.00 16.27
CA ARG A 176 -25.01 -27.77 15.86
C ARG A 176 -24.78 -28.14 14.40
N LYS A 177 -24.43 -29.41 14.17
CA LYS A 177 -24.71 -30.08 12.90
C LYS A 177 -26.18 -29.80 12.54
N HIS A 178 -26.47 -29.68 11.25
CA HIS A 178 -27.78 -29.40 10.61
C HIS A 178 -27.98 -27.96 10.11
N SER A 179 -27.19 -27.54 9.11
CA SER A 179 -27.72 -26.66 8.07
C SER A 179 -28.33 -27.54 6.98
N HIS A 180 -29.58 -27.97 7.21
CA HIS A 180 -30.41 -28.51 6.16
C HIS A 180 -30.76 -27.36 5.21
N SER A 181 -30.18 -27.40 4.00
CA SER A 181 -30.82 -27.04 2.73
C SER A 181 -32.10 -26.20 2.90
N THR A 182 -31.95 -24.88 2.99
CA THR A 182 -33.03 -23.95 2.66
C THR A 182 -33.21 -23.98 1.15
N LYS A 183 -33.85 -25.05 0.68
CA LYS A 183 -34.40 -25.15 -0.67
C LYS A 183 -35.41 -24.03 -0.79
N ARG A 184 -35.05 -22.98 -1.54
CA ARG A 184 -35.93 -21.86 -1.88
C ARG A 184 -37.27 -22.41 -2.38
N LEU A 185 -38.37 -21.87 -1.85
CA LEU A 185 -39.74 -22.15 -2.32
C LEU A 185 -39.79 -21.88 -3.83
N ARG A 186 -40.09 -22.92 -4.61
CA ARG A 186 -40.38 -22.78 -6.04
C ARG A 186 -41.88 -22.53 -6.19
N ARG A 187 -42.22 -21.53 -6.98
CA ARG A 187 -43.59 -21.25 -7.42
C ARG A 187 -43.98 -22.36 -8.39
N ASP A 188 -45.01 -23.12 -8.07
CA ASP A 188 -45.61 -24.05 -9.02
C ASP A 188 -46.62 -23.28 -9.89
N SER A 189 -46.89 -23.78 -11.10
CA SER A 189 -47.70 -23.09 -12.13
C SER A 189 -49.21 -23.09 -11.86
N SER A 190 -49.65 -23.62 -10.73
CA SER A 190 -51.03 -23.63 -10.26
C SER A 190 -51.06 -22.88 -8.93
N GLU A 191 -51.86 -21.81 -8.86
CA GLU A 191 -51.86 -20.79 -7.82
C GLU A 191 -51.86 -21.33 -6.38
N GLY A 192 -50.68 -21.47 -5.78
CA GLY A 192 -50.54 -21.77 -4.35
C GLY A 192 -49.09 -22.02 -3.93
N TRP A 193 -48.70 -21.45 -2.78
CA TRP A 193 -47.42 -21.77 -2.14
C TRP A 193 -47.61 -22.96 -1.19
N GLU A 194 -47.35 -24.18 -1.66
CA GLU A 194 -47.40 -25.36 -0.79
C GLU A 194 -46.12 -25.50 0.03
N ARG A 195 -46.27 -25.68 1.36
CA ARG A 195 -45.15 -26.01 2.25
C ARG A 195 -44.81 -27.50 2.09
N PRO A 196 -43.52 -27.88 1.96
CA PRO A 196 -43.14 -29.29 1.92
C PRO A 196 -43.55 -29.99 3.22
N ASP A 197 -44.49 -30.94 3.14
CA ASP A 197 -44.92 -31.71 4.28
C ASP A 197 -43.78 -32.63 4.77
N MET A 198 -43.25 -32.32 5.96
CA MET A 198 -42.13 -33.02 6.58
C MET A 198 -42.52 -34.39 7.17
N SER A 199 -43.79 -34.78 7.13
CA SER A 199 -44.30 -36.01 7.76
C SER A 199 -43.85 -37.31 7.08
N LYS A 200 -43.41 -37.29 5.81
CA LYS A 200 -43.14 -38.53 5.03
C LYS A 200 -41.69 -39.03 5.05
N ARG A 201 -40.74 -38.29 5.64
CA ARG A 201 -39.30 -38.56 5.43
C ARG A 201 -38.63 -39.53 6.42
N ARG A 202 -39.37 -40.14 7.36
CA ARG A 202 -38.79 -40.93 8.47
C ARG A 202 -38.84 -42.46 8.30
N ARG A 203 -39.18 -43.01 7.12
CA ARG A 203 -39.37 -44.47 6.96
C ARG A 203 -38.41 -45.22 6.01
N GLN A 204 -37.32 -44.63 5.54
CA GLN A 204 -36.35 -45.36 4.70
C GLN A 204 -34.92 -45.13 5.17
N SER A 205 -34.48 -45.90 6.17
CA SER A 205 -33.08 -46.03 6.56
C SER A 205 -32.91 -47.27 7.46
N SER A 206 -33.13 -48.45 6.90
CA SER A 206 -32.74 -49.71 7.52
C SER A 206 -32.46 -50.77 6.45
N ARG A 207 -31.21 -50.83 5.95
CA ARG A 207 -30.52 -52.06 5.52
C ARG A 207 -29.12 -51.73 5.00
N GLY A 208 -28.10 -52.43 5.50
CA GLY A 208 -26.75 -52.41 4.93
C GLY A 208 -25.66 -52.59 5.98
N GLU A 209 -25.50 -53.83 6.43
CA GLU A 209 -24.47 -54.31 7.36
C GLU A 209 -23.02 -54.19 6.84
N SER A 210 -22.10 -54.21 7.81
CA SER A 210 -20.74 -54.76 7.78
C SER A 210 -19.68 -54.15 6.84
N SER A 211 -18.74 -53.39 7.44
CA SER A 211 -17.32 -53.70 7.25
C SER A 211 -16.46 -53.15 8.39
N THR A 212 -15.65 -54.05 8.92
CA THR A 212 -14.75 -53.98 10.06
C THR A 212 -13.56 -53.02 9.86
N THR A 213 -13.13 -52.38 10.94
CA THR A 213 -11.88 -51.62 11.07
C THR A 213 -10.64 -52.50 10.83
N PRO A 214 -9.45 -51.91 10.53
CA PRO A 214 -8.56 -51.58 11.65
C PRO A 214 -7.72 -50.29 11.48
N THR A 215 -7.63 -49.56 12.59
CA THR A 215 -6.41 -49.00 13.22
C THR A 215 -5.12 -48.97 12.39
N ARG A 216 -4.54 -47.78 12.16
CA ARG A 216 -3.08 -47.56 12.23
C ARG A 216 -2.72 -46.12 12.61
N ARG A 217 -1.95 -46.04 13.70
CA ARG A 217 -1.13 -44.91 14.16
C ARG A 217 -0.04 -44.61 13.14
N ASN A 218 0.34 -43.33 13.05
CA ASN A 218 1.68 -42.74 12.78
C ASN A 218 1.52 -41.53 11.85
N LYS A 219 2.39 -40.50 11.79
CA LYS A 219 3.51 -39.95 12.58
C LYS A 219 4.13 -38.92 11.62
N GLY A 220 4.57 -37.76 12.11
CA GLY A 220 5.35 -36.76 11.34
C GLY A 220 4.46 -35.75 10.61
N ILE A 221 4.53 -34.43 10.84
CA ILE A 221 5.72 -33.56 10.78
C ILE A 221 6.49 -33.85 9.50
N ALA A 222 6.01 -33.27 8.39
CA ALA A 222 6.82 -32.85 7.25
C ALA A 222 6.74 -31.32 7.30
N ASP A 223 7.71 -30.64 7.89
CA ASP A 223 9.01 -30.36 7.28
C ASP A 223 8.85 -29.94 5.82
N ARG A 224 8.36 -28.70 5.68
CA ARG A 224 8.26 -27.98 4.43
C ARG A 224 9.65 -27.46 4.14
N GLN A 225 10.48 -28.29 3.52
CA GLN A 225 11.71 -27.82 2.88
C GLN A 225 11.33 -26.73 1.88
N GLU A 226 11.80 -25.52 2.16
CA GLU A 226 11.90 -24.45 1.18
C GLU A 226 12.79 -24.96 0.06
N PHE A 227 12.17 -25.20 -1.10
CA PHE A 227 12.89 -25.33 -2.36
C PHE A 227 13.43 -23.93 -2.69
N ILE A 228 14.64 -23.66 -2.22
CA ILE A 228 15.48 -22.57 -2.73
C ILE A 228 16.05 -23.10 -4.05
N GLU A 229 15.44 -22.67 -5.15
CA GLU A 229 15.97 -22.83 -6.49
C GLU A 229 17.21 -21.92 -6.58
N SER A 230 18.38 -22.49 -6.27
CA SER A 230 19.67 -21.87 -6.57
C SER A 230 19.83 -21.87 -8.08
N SER A 231 19.43 -20.77 -8.69
CA SER A 231 19.80 -20.41 -10.06
C SER A 231 21.29 -20.03 -10.05
N ASP A 232 22.12 -21.05 -10.15
CA ASP A 232 23.58 -21.01 -10.10
C ASP A 232 24.06 -21.72 -11.37
N ASP A 233 24.13 -21.00 -12.49
CA ASP A 233 24.52 -21.61 -13.79
C ASP A 233 24.89 -20.58 -14.88
N ASP A 234 25.58 -19.47 -14.56
CA ASP A 234 26.11 -18.55 -15.60
C ASP A 234 27.32 -17.68 -15.13
N ASP A 235 28.17 -18.14 -14.19
CA ASP A 235 29.34 -17.37 -13.70
C ASP A 235 30.71 -18.05 -13.93
N ASP A 236 30.78 -19.15 -14.69
CA ASP A 236 32.00 -19.97 -14.80
C ASP A 236 33.07 -19.49 -15.82
N ASP A 237 32.83 -18.40 -16.56
CA ASP A 237 33.78 -17.89 -17.56
C ASP A 237 34.55 -16.62 -17.13
N ARG A 238 34.48 -16.21 -15.86
CA ARG A 238 35.31 -15.08 -15.40
C ARG A 238 36.73 -15.52 -15.12
N THR A 239 37.67 -14.92 -15.83
CA THR A 239 39.10 -15.15 -15.58
C THR A 239 39.47 -14.73 -14.15
N LEU A 240 40.44 -15.43 -13.53
CA LEU A 240 40.92 -15.10 -12.17
C LEU A 240 41.34 -13.62 -12.05
N GLU A 241 41.88 -13.05 -13.13
CA GLU A 241 42.27 -11.64 -13.20
C GLU A 241 41.08 -10.68 -13.11
N GLU A 242 39.93 -11.05 -13.70
CA GLU A 242 38.70 -10.27 -13.62
C GLU A 242 38.08 -10.32 -12.22
N ILE A 243 38.17 -11.46 -11.54
CA ILE A 243 37.72 -11.60 -10.14
C ILE A 243 38.62 -10.75 -9.21
N GLU A 244 39.94 -10.76 -9.42
CA GLU A 244 40.86 -9.91 -8.66
C GLU A 244 40.61 -8.42 -8.92
N ALA A 245 40.35 -8.03 -10.16
CA ALA A 245 39.99 -6.66 -10.50
C ALA A 245 38.67 -6.24 -9.83
N ALA A 246 37.63 -7.07 -9.89
CA ALA A 246 36.33 -6.81 -9.28
C ALA A 246 36.44 -6.66 -7.74
N THR A 247 37.20 -7.53 -7.08
CA THR A 247 37.40 -7.45 -5.62
C THR A 247 38.23 -6.22 -5.21
N LYS A 248 39.17 -5.78 -6.05
CA LYS A 248 39.95 -4.56 -5.82
C LYS A 248 39.08 -3.30 -5.94
N VAL A 249 38.19 -3.25 -6.94
CA VAL A 249 37.22 -2.16 -7.12
C VAL A 249 36.25 -2.12 -5.92
N ALA A 250 35.66 -3.26 -5.55
CA ALA A 250 34.73 -3.33 -4.41
C ALA A 250 35.37 -2.87 -3.09
N ARG A 251 36.65 -3.22 -2.86
CA ARG A 251 37.39 -2.76 -1.67
C ARG A 251 37.68 -1.25 -1.70
N ALA A 252 37.92 -0.67 -2.88
CA ALA A 252 38.13 0.77 -3.03
C ALA A 252 36.83 1.55 -2.76
N GLU A 253 35.71 1.09 -3.32
CA GLU A 253 34.39 1.69 -3.08
C GLU A 253 33.99 1.65 -1.59
N PHE A 254 34.25 0.53 -0.91
CA PHE A 254 33.98 0.41 0.52
C PHE A 254 34.78 1.43 1.34
N LYS A 255 36.07 1.61 1.04
CA LYS A 255 36.92 2.61 1.71
C LYS A 255 36.45 4.04 1.44
N LEU A 256 35.99 4.33 0.22
CA LEU A 256 35.48 5.65 -0.15
C LEU A 256 34.22 5.98 0.66
N ARG A 257 33.25 5.05 0.75
CA ARG A 257 32.05 5.22 1.59
C ARG A 257 32.39 5.39 3.08
N GLU A 258 33.41 4.69 3.58
CA GLU A 258 33.85 4.85 4.96
C GLU A 258 34.40 6.25 5.23
N LEU A 259 35.16 6.82 4.30
CA LEU A 259 35.69 8.18 4.39
C LEU A 259 34.57 9.24 4.29
N GLU A 260 33.61 9.06 3.38
CA GLU A 260 32.43 9.94 3.28
C GLU A 260 31.64 9.97 4.58
N HIS A 261 31.40 8.80 5.18
CA HIS A 261 30.71 8.70 6.45
C HIS A 261 31.51 9.34 7.61
N LYS A 262 32.84 9.21 7.62
CA LYS A 262 33.70 9.93 8.58
C LYS A 262 33.63 11.45 8.39
N LEU A 263 33.67 11.94 7.15
CA LEU A 263 33.53 13.36 6.85
C LEU A 263 32.15 13.91 7.27
N ALA A 264 31.07 13.17 7.00
CA ALA A 264 29.72 13.53 7.44
C ALA A 264 29.63 13.63 8.97
N LYS A 265 30.24 12.70 9.71
CA LYS A 265 30.33 12.75 11.18
C LYS A 265 31.11 13.96 11.67
N MET A 266 32.24 14.30 11.04
CA MET A 266 33.03 15.48 11.41
C MET A 266 32.26 16.78 11.14
N ARG A 267 31.60 16.90 9.98
CA ARG A 267 30.74 18.06 9.66
C ARG A 267 29.63 18.25 10.69
N LYS A 268 28.96 17.17 11.11
CA LYS A 268 27.93 17.22 12.14
C LYS A 268 28.47 17.63 13.53
N LYS A 269 29.73 17.29 13.83
CA LYS A 269 30.37 17.69 15.09
C LYS A 269 30.75 19.19 15.08
N VAL A 270 31.27 19.71 13.97
CA VAL A 270 31.67 21.12 13.83
C VAL A 270 30.45 22.05 13.78
N GLY A 271 29.38 21.68 13.06
CA GLY A 271 28.17 22.51 12.97
C GLY A 271 27.41 22.65 14.30
N ARG A 272 27.65 21.76 15.27
CA ARG A 272 27.00 21.79 16.58
C ARG A 272 27.74 22.65 17.61
N SER A 273 29.05 22.88 17.43
CA SER A 273 29.85 23.73 18.33
C SER A 273 29.76 25.23 18.02
N SER A 274 29.27 25.62 16.85
CA SER A 274 29.18 27.04 16.44
C SER A 274 27.88 27.74 16.84
N VAL A 275 26.90 27.02 17.41
CA VAL A 275 25.58 27.59 17.76
C VAL A 275 25.45 27.95 19.26
N GLU A 276 26.41 27.57 20.11
CA GLU A 276 26.31 27.76 21.56
C GLU A 276 27.09 28.98 22.13
N THR A 277 27.62 29.89 21.29
CA THR A 277 28.46 31.02 21.77
C THR A 277 27.95 32.44 21.50
N GLU A 278 26.76 32.64 20.91
CA GLU A 278 26.22 33.99 20.63
C GLU A 278 25.01 34.40 21.50
N GLY A 279 24.76 33.71 22.61
CA GLY A 279 23.58 33.92 23.47
C GLY A 279 23.88 34.48 24.86
N ALA A 280 24.76 35.47 25.02
CA ALA A 280 24.94 36.17 26.30
C ALA A 280 25.50 37.58 26.10
N GLY A 281 24.64 38.58 25.94
CA GLY A 281 25.08 39.97 25.84
C GLY A 281 24.00 40.99 25.48
N SER A 282 22.85 41.00 26.16
CA SER A 282 21.99 42.19 26.16
C SER A 282 22.47 43.13 27.28
N MET A 283 23.18 44.19 26.89
CA MET A 283 23.53 45.30 27.79
C MET A 283 22.27 46.09 28.15
N ASP A 284 22.07 46.30 29.45
CA ASP A 284 21.17 47.30 30.02
C ASP A 284 21.53 48.71 29.53
N GLU A 285 20.54 49.41 28.96
CA GLU A 285 20.60 50.84 28.68
C GLU A 285 20.42 51.65 29.98
N PRO A 286 21.27 52.65 30.27
CA PRO A 286 21.07 53.54 31.43
C PRO A 286 19.97 54.57 31.13
N LYS A 287 18.89 54.54 31.93
CA LYS A 287 17.88 55.59 31.99
C LYS A 287 18.49 56.91 32.49
N VAL A 288 18.46 57.92 31.64
CA VAL A 288 18.66 59.33 32.02
C VAL A 288 17.37 59.83 32.64
N LEU A 289 17.46 60.31 33.88
CA LEU A 289 16.40 61.02 34.61
C LEU A 289 16.54 62.52 34.31
N ASP A 290 15.44 63.13 33.87
CA ASP A 290 15.14 64.57 34.02
C ASP A 290 14.15 64.77 35.18
#